data_AF-A0A2P6TSB4-F1
#
_entry.id   AF-A0A2P6TSB4-F1
#
_cell.length_a   1.000
_cell.length_b   1.000
_cell.length_c   1.000
_cell.angle_alpha   90.00
_cell.angle_beta   90.00
_cell.angle_gamma   90.00
#
_symmetry.space_group_name_H-M   'P 1'
#
loop_
_entity.id
_entity.type
_entity.pdbx_description
1 polymer ?
#
loop_
_entity_poly.entity_id
_entity_poly.type
_entity_poly.pdbx_seq_one_letter_code
_entity_poly.pdbx_strand_id
1 'polypeptide(L)'
;MQACEPTEVQLAVACPPSSRPASALDKLAASIQQQRARQLKRLQAAVHQAAVAKESQEQRQQREAAAAARQHELEQQRQEQAAAVARRAAAAEERRRRKVEEAAREKEKRKQQLAARLALGAERAEAVQQERHDRVRHAVMQQRRAEAVRERSLLEDAQRLDFMQWRQERHAEQLERAAAERAAAEAARREEQERREMARLQALARAAAAEEEQRQQKEQRRRQKEAELQQRSSELEELRVLKRRQQQMRADYARHRAALAAQQEEQRREQLAGRLAAKEAKVAAMEAEKAAMAHALEAVRKEITMQEHQLREALRQAENGVGPLAADLADLQRHRAEQRAAEGGPAVESGSHGGPDAAQSWDAHVHRPPSQAASHHAPLAMGPQEEARHALQQLLEMEMAREVEREHLLEACGSEDERARLQAFFALERQSAMALVHQLKQQLH
;
A
#
# COMPACT_ATOMS: atom_id res chain seq x y z
N MET A 1 -29.47 21.78 -38.92
CA MET A 1 -30.33 22.33 -39.99
C MET A 1 -29.45 23.08 -40.98
N GLN A 2 -29.10 22.45 -42.10
CA GLN A 2 -28.74 23.07 -43.38
C GLN A 2 -28.61 21.91 -44.38
N ALA A 3 -29.54 21.87 -45.33
CA ALA A 3 -29.66 20.85 -46.35
C ALA A 3 -28.72 21.20 -47.51
N CYS A 4 -27.93 20.23 -47.96
CA CYS A 4 -27.17 20.33 -49.22
C CYS A 4 -27.77 19.33 -50.22
N GLU A 5 -28.24 19.87 -51.34
CA GLU A 5 -28.84 19.16 -52.46
C GLU A 5 -27.80 18.32 -53.24
N PRO A 6 -28.18 17.18 -53.84
CA PRO A 6 -27.34 16.48 -54.79
C PRO A 6 -27.63 16.98 -56.21
N THR A 7 -26.59 17.53 -56.85
CA THR A 7 -26.61 17.95 -58.25
C THR A 7 -26.59 16.73 -59.17
N GLU A 8 -27.68 16.50 -59.89
CA GLU A 8 -27.75 15.55 -61.01
C GLU A 8 -26.91 16.07 -62.19
N VAL A 9 -25.82 15.38 -62.50
CA VAL A 9 -25.08 15.57 -63.76
C VAL A 9 -25.46 14.43 -64.69
N GLN A 10 -26.38 14.72 -65.61
CA GLN A 10 -26.65 13.92 -66.79
C GLN A 10 -25.45 14.03 -67.75
N LEU A 11 -24.79 12.91 -68.04
CA LEU A 11 -23.82 12.83 -69.14
C LEU A 11 -24.29 11.76 -70.13
N ALA A 12 -24.57 12.26 -71.34
CA ALA A 12 -25.04 11.53 -72.49
C ALA A 12 -24.04 10.48 -72.98
N VAL A 13 -24.60 9.32 -73.34
CA VAL A 13 -23.95 8.19 -73.98
C VAL A 13 -23.77 8.48 -75.47
N ALA A 14 -22.53 8.43 -75.95
CA ALA A 14 -22.20 8.31 -77.37
C ALA A 14 -21.34 7.04 -77.56
N CYS A 15 -21.92 6.02 -78.21
CA CYS A 15 -21.24 4.79 -78.61
C CYS A 15 -20.65 4.93 -80.02
N PRO A 16 -19.36 4.58 -80.23
CA PRO A 16 -18.85 4.20 -81.54
C PRO A 16 -18.70 2.66 -81.63
N PRO A 17 -18.96 2.03 -82.79
CA PRO A 17 -18.69 0.62 -83.01
C PRO A 17 -17.21 0.44 -83.36
N SER A 18 -16.44 -0.17 -82.48
CA SER A 18 -15.05 -0.57 -82.76
C SER A 18 -14.86 -2.01 -82.31
N SER A 19 -14.70 -2.88 -83.30
CA SER A 19 -14.13 -4.22 -83.17
C SER A 19 -12.80 -4.14 -82.40
N ARG A 20 -12.84 -4.54 -81.13
CA ARG A 20 -11.65 -4.68 -80.27
C ARG A 20 -11.49 -6.13 -79.88
N PRO A 21 -10.25 -6.65 -79.87
CA PRO A 21 -9.97 -8.05 -79.57
C PRO A 21 -10.43 -8.37 -78.14
N ALA A 22 -11.05 -9.53 -77.95
CA ALA A 22 -11.60 -10.00 -76.67
C ALA A 22 -10.62 -9.85 -75.48
N SER A 23 -9.30 -9.87 -75.73
CA SER A 23 -8.27 -9.69 -74.70
C SER A 23 -8.20 -8.29 -74.06
N ALA A 24 -8.78 -7.25 -74.68
CA ALA A 24 -8.83 -5.91 -74.10
C ALA A 24 -9.97 -5.77 -73.07
N LEU A 25 -11.08 -6.48 -73.27
CA LEU A 25 -12.21 -6.50 -72.33
C LEU A 25 -11.88 -7.30 -71.08
N ASP A 26 -11.13 -8.40 -71.21
CA ASP A 26 -10.67 -9.19 -70.07
C ASP A 26 -9.68 -8.42 -69.18
N LYS A 27 -8.78 -7.62 -69.80
CA LYS A 27 -7.87 -6.73 -69.06
C LYS A 27 -8.62 -5.61 -68.34
N LEU A 28 -9.67 -5.07 -68.94
CA LEU A 28 -10.53 -4.06 -68.31
C LEU A 28 -11.33 -4.68 -67.14
N ALA A 29 -11.89 -5.88 -67.32
CA ALA A 29 -12.60 -6.60 -66.27
C ALA A 29 -11.68 -6.96 -65.09
N ALA A 30 -10.46 -7.44 -65.36
CA ALA A 30 -9.45 -7.70 -64.34
C ALA A 30 -9.00 -6.41 -63.60
N SER A 31 -8.85 -5.30 -64.33
CA SER A 31 -8.55 -3.99 -63.74
C SER A 31 -9.67 -3.50 -62.82
N ILE A 32 -10.93 -3.62 -63.25
CA ILE A 32 -12.11 -3.26 -62.45
C ILE A 32 -12.22 -4.15 -61.21
N GLN A 33 -11.99 -5.46 -61.34
CA GLN A 33 -11.98 -6.38 -60.19
C GLN A 33 -10.84 -6.05 -59.22
N GLN A 34 -9.65 -5.74 -59.71
CA GLN A 34 -8.52 -5.33 -58.88
C GLN A 34 -8.79 -3.99 -58.17
N GLN A 35 -9.45 -3.05 -58.84
CA GLN A 35 -9.84 -1.76 -58.28
C GLN A 35 -10.92 -1.93 -57.20
N ARG A 36 -11.93 -2.79 -57.44
CA ARG A 36 -12.94 -3.18 -56.43
C ARG A 36 -12.30 -3.87 -55.23
N ALA A 37 -11.37 -4.80 -55.43
CA ALA A 37 -10.65 -5.46 -54.35
C ALA A 37 -9.82 -4.46 -53.50
N ARG A 38 -9.18 -3.47 -54.13
CA ARG A 38 -8.49 -2.38 -53.42
C ARG A 38 -9.46 -1.48 -52.66
N GLN A 39 -10.61 -1.15 -53.22
CA GLN A 39 -11.65 -0.37 -52.54
C GLN A 39 -12.23 -1.12 -51.33
N LEU A 40 -12.53 -2.41 -51.46
CA LEU A 40 -13.00 -3.25 -50.36
C LEU A 40 -11.96 -3.36 -49.24
N LYS A 41 -10.67 -3.54 -49.57
CA LYS A 41 -9.59 -3.52 -48.57
C LYS A 41 -9.48 -2.17 -47.86
N ARG A 42 -9.64 -1.05 -48.57
CA ARG A 42 -9.64 0.29 -47.96
C ARG A 42 -10.85 0.50 -47.04
N LEU A 43 -12.03 0.04 -47.44
CA LEU A 43 -13.24 0.11 -46.60
C LEU A 43 -13.12 -0.78 -45.37
N GLN A 44 -12.60 -2.00 -45.50
CA GLN A 44 -12.34 -2.89 -44.35
C GLN A 44 -11.31 -2.28 -43.39
N ALA A 45 -10.22 -1.68 -43.91
CA ALA A 45 -9.24 -0.99 -43.08
C ALA A 45 -9.84 0.24 -42.39
N ALA A 46 -10.68 1.01 -43.07
CA ALA A 46 -11.37 2.17 -42.47
C ALA A 46 -12.36 1.75 -41.39
N VAL A 47 -13.11 0.67 -41.59
CA VAL A 47 -14.02 0.11 -40.58
C VAL A 47 -13.24 -0.40 -39.37
N HIS A 48 -12.11 -1.08 -39.57
CA HIS A 48 -11.27 -1.54 -38.46
C HIS A 48 -10.65 -0.36 -37.68
N GLN A 49 -10.17 0.68 -38.39
CA GLN A 49 -9.67 1.90 -37.75
C GLN A 49 -10.76 2.64 -36.96
N ALA A 50 -11.98 2.71 -37.49
CA ALA A 50 -13.12 3.29 -36.78
C ALA A 50 -13.52 2.49 -35.54
N ALA A 51 -13.47 1.15 -35.61
CA ALA A 51 -13.71 0.28 -34.47
C ALA A 51 -12.65 0.48 -33.36
N VAL A 52 -11.36 0.50 -33.72
CA VAL A 52 -10.26 0.75 -32.77
C VAL A 52 -10.34 2.15 -32.17
N ALA A 53 -10.72 3.17 -32.97
CA ALA A 53 -10.92 4.52 -32.47
C ALA A 53 -12.07 4.59 -31.46
N LYS A 54 -13.18 3.88 -31.73
CA LYS A 54 -14.32 3.79 -30.82
C LYS A 54 -13.96 3.08 -29.52
N GLU A 55 -13.27 1.95 -29.57
CA GLU A 55 -12.78 1.25 -28.37
C GLU A 55 -11.81 2.12 -27.56
N SER A 56 -10.92 2.86 -28.22
CA SER A 56 -10.01 3.79 -27.54
C SER A 56 -10.77 4.93 -26.85
N GLN A 57 -11.82 5.44 -27.47
CA GLN A 57 -12.67 6.49 -26.89
C GLN A 57 -13.48 5.97 -25.70
N GLU A 58 -14.05 4.77 -25.79
CA GLU A 58 -14.74 4.11 -24.67
C GLU A 58 -13.80 3.86 -23.49
N GLN A 59 -12.56 3.41 -23.75
CA GLN A 59 -11.54 3.25 -22.70
C GLN A 59 -11.15 4.58 -22.06
N ARG A 60 -11.08 5.68 -22.82
CA ARG A 60 -10.83 7.03 -22.25
C ARG A 60 -11.98 7.46 -21.36
N GLN A 61 -13.21 7.30 -21.80
CA GLN A 61 -14.40 7.62 -21.00
C GLN A 61 -14.48 6.78 -19.72
N GLN A 62 -14.14 5.48 -19.78
CA GLN A 62 -14.07 4.63 -18.59
C GLN A 62 -12.97 5.08 -17.62
N ARG A 63 -11.81 5.50 -18.12
CA ARG A 63 -10.73 6.04 -17.28
C ARG A 63 -11.10 7.37 -16.64
N GLU A 64 -11.75 8.26 -17.38
CA GLU A 64 -12.26 9.53 -16.87
C GLU A 64 -13.34 9.32 -15.81
N ALA A 65 -14.30 8.41 -16.06
CA ALA A 65 -15.32 8.04 -15.09
C ALA A 65 -14.71 7.42 -13.82
N ALA A 66 -13.73 6.52 -13.96
CA ALA A 66 -13.02 5.94 -12.82
C ALA A 66 -12.19 6.97 -12.04
N ALA A 67 -11.58 7.95 -12.74
CA ALA A 67 -10.87 9.05 -12.10
C ALA A 67 -11.83 9.97 -11.32
N ALA A 68 -12.99 10.30 -11.90
CA ALA A 68 -14.02 11.09 -11.24
C ALA A 68 -14.59 10.38 -10.01
N ALA A 69 -14.84 9.06 -10.09
CA ALA A 69 -15.29 8.26 -8.95
C ALA A 69 -14.27 8.27 -7.79
N ARG A 70 -12.97 8.13 -8.10
CA ARG A 70 -11.90 8.23 -7.09
C ARG A 70 -11.80 9.61 -6.46
N GLN A 71 -12.02 10.68 -7.23
CA GLN A 71 -12.04 12.03 -6.69
C GLN A 71 -13.22 12.23 -5.72
N HIS A 72 -14.40 11.75 -6.09
CA HIS A 72 -15.57 11.80 -5.21
C HIS A 72 -15.37 10.99 -3.92
N GLU A 73 -14.76 9.82 -4.00
CA GLU A 73 -14.41 9.00 -2.82
C GLU A 73 -13.42 9.73 -1.90
N LEU A 74 -12.39 10.37 -2.46
CA LEU A 74 -11.44 11.17 -1.68
C LEU A 74 -12.10 12.40 -1.04
N GLU A 75 -13.04 13.04 -1.72
CA GLU A 75 -13.83 14.15 -1.16
C GLU A 75 -14.74 13.67 -0.03
N GLN A 76 -15.40 12.52 -0.17
CA GLN A 76 -16.17 11.89 0.91
C GLN A 76 -15.29 11.57 2.12
N GLN A 77 -14.12 10.95 1.91
CA GLN A 77 -13.18 10.68 3.00
C GLN A 77 -12.71 11.96 3.70
N ARG A 78 -12.47 13.05 2.95
CA ARG A 78 -12.12 14.36 3.53
C ARG A 78 -13.28 14.93 4.35
N GLN A 79 -14.52 14.81 3.87
CA GLN A 79 -15.70 15.25 4.61
C GLN A 79 -15.92 14.43 5.89
N GLU A 80 -15.74 13.11 5.84
CA GLU A 80 -15.83 12.23 7.01
C GLU A 80 -14.74 12.53 8.04
N GLN A 81 -13.50 12.76 7.59
CA GLN A 81 -12.40 13.17 8.47
C GLN A 81 -12.68 14.54 9.11
N ALA A 82 -13.17 15.51 8.34
CA ALA A 82 -13.57 16.82 8.86
C ALA A 82 -14.70 16.69 9.90
N ALA A 83 -15.71 15.86 9.63
CA ALA A 83 -16.80 15.58 10.56
C ALA A 83 -16.31 14.88 11.83
N ALA A 84 -15.37 13.93 11.72
CA ALA A 84 -14.77 13.26 12.86
C ALA A 84 -13.96 14.23 13.74
N VAL A 85 -13.19 15.13 13.13
CA VAL A 85 -12.46 16.19 13.84
C VAL A 85 -13.43 17.14 14.53
N ALA A 86 -14.50 17.56 13.86
CA ALA A 86 -15.54 18.41 14.44
C ALA A 86 -16.23 17.75 15.65
N ARG A 87 -16.55 16.45 15.56
CA ARG A 87 -17.12 15.69 16.70
C ARG A 87 -16.15 15.61 17.87
N ARG A 88 -14.86 15.39 17.62
CA ARG A 88 -13.82 15.38 18.67
C ARG A 88 -13.65 16.75 19.32
N ALA A 89 -13.68 17.82 18.53
CA ALA A 89 -13.63 19.19 19.04
C ALA A 89 -14.85 19.51 19.92
N ALA A 90 -16.06 19.18 19.46
CA ALA A 90 -17.29 19.36 20.23
C ALA A 90 -17.27 18.57 21.55
N ALA A 91 -16.84 17.31 21.53
CA ALA A 91 -16.69 16.50 22.75
C ALA A 91 -15.64 17.09 23.72
N ALA A 92 -14.55 17.66 23.20
CA ALA A 92 -13.54 18.33 24.01
C ALA A 92 -14.07 19.61 24.66
N GLU A 93 -14.86 20.41 23.92
CA GLU A 93 -15.54 21.59 24.48
C GLU A 93 -16.57 21.22 25.54
N GLU A 94 -17.36 20.16 25.34
CA GLU A 94 -18.32 19.69 26.33
C GLU A 94 -17.62 19.24 27.62
N ARG A 95 -16.48 18.54 27.52
CA ARG A 95 -15.64 18.20 28.68
C ARG A 95 -15.11 19.44 29.39
N ARG A 96 -14.74 20.50 28.66
CA ARG A 96 -14.32 21.78 29.26
C ARG A 96 -15.49 22.45 30.00
N ARG A 97 -16.69 22.46 29.42
CA ARG A 97 -17.90 22.99 30.06
C ARG A 97 -18.22 22.24 31.36
N ARG A 98 -18.22 20.90 31.32
CA ARG A 98 -18.42 20.07 32.53
C ARG A 98 -17.39 20.36 33.62
N LYS A 99 -16.11 20.49 33.28
CA LYS A 99 -15.06 20.86 34.25
C LYS A 99 -15.28 22.25 34.87
N VAL A 100 -15.73 23.22 34.08
CA VAL A 100 -16.05 24.56 34.58
C VAL A 100 -17.27 24.52 35.51
N GLU A 101 -18.31 23.76 35.15
CA GLU A 101 -19.50 23.56 36.00
C GLU A 101 -19.16 22.82 37.31
N GLU A 102 -18.34 21.77 37.26
CA GLU A 102 -17.85 21.06 38.44
C GLU A 102 -17.04 21.99 39.34
N ALA A 103 -16.11 22.76 38.78
CA ALA A 103 -15.33 23.75 39.53
C ALA A 103 -16.22 24.85 40.13
N ALA A 104 -17.31 25.25 39.45
CA ALA A 104 -18.28 26.19 39.99
C ALA A 104 -19.04 25.59 41.18
N ARG A 105 -19.52 24.34 41.06
CA ARG A 105 -20.18 23.59 42.16
C ARG A 105 -19.25 23.40 43.36
N GLU A 106 -17.98 23.10 43.14
CA GLU A 106 -17.00 23.00 44.24
C GLU A 106 -16.76 24.35 44.92
N LYS A 107 -16.63 25.44 44.15
CA LYS A 107 -16.52 26.79 44.71
C LYS A 107 -17.76 27.15 45.54
N GLU A 108 -18.95 26.79 45.08
CA GLU A 108 -20.19 27.01 45.82
C GLU A 108 -20.25 26.19 47.11
N LYS A 109 -19.88 24.90 47.08
CA LYS A 109 -19.74 24.08 48.29
C LYS A 109 -18.75 24.69 49.29
N ARG A 110 -17.60 25.20 48.82
CA ARG A 110 -16.62 25.89 49.68
C ARG A 110 -17.19 27.17 50.29
N LYS A 111 -17.97 27.95 49.53
CA LYS A 111 -18.67 29.14 50.05
C LYS A 111 -19.68 28.74 51.12
N GLN A 112 -20.47 27.69 50.90
CA GLN A 112 -21.43 27.18 51.88
C GLN A 112 -20.73 26.68 53.16
N GLN A 113 -19.61 25.96 53.04
CA GLN A 113 -18.81 25.52 54.19
C GLN A 113 -18.21 26.70 54.97
N LEU A 114 -17.72 27.73 54.28
CA LEU A 114 -17.25 28.96 54.92
C LEU A 114 -18.38 29.70 55.64
N ALA A 115 -19.55 29.83 55.00
CA ALA A 115 -20.73 30.44 55.62
C ALA A 115 -21.17 29.66 56.87
N ALA A 116 -21.20 28.33 56.82
CA ALA A 116 -21.50 27.48 57.99
C ALA A 116 -20.47 27.66 59.12
N ARG A 117 -19.17 27.78 58.80
CA ARG A 117 -18.13 28.06 59.81
C ARG A 117 -18.28 29.45 60.43
N LEU A 118 -18.65 30.45 59.64
CA LEU A 118 -18.91 31.80 60.14
C LEU A 118 -20.17 31.85 61.02
N ALA A 119 -21.23 31.11 60.66
CA ALA A 119 -22.44 30.98 61.49
C ALA A 119 -22.12 30.31 62.84
N LEU A 120 -21.40 29.19 62.84
CA LEU A 120 -20.92 28.55 64.07
C LEU A 120 -19.99 29.45 64.90
N GLY A 121 -19.19 30.30 64.23
CA GLY A 121 -18.36 31.30 64.89
C GLY A 121 -19.18 32.41 65.56
N ALA A 122 -20.26 32.86 64.91
CA ALA A 122 -21.19 33.85 65.44
C ALA A 122 -21.94 33.32 66.66
N GLU A 123 -22.48 32.09 66.60
CA GLU A 123 -23.15 31.43 67.73
C GLU A 123 -22.22 31.30 68.95
N ARG A 124 -20.94 30.94 68.74
CA ARG A 124 -19.95 30.88 69.82
C ARG A 124 -19.63 32.26 70.39
N ALA A 125 -19.57 33.30 69.55
CA ALA A 125 -19.35 34.67 70.01
C ALA A 125 -20.53 35.20 70.84
N GLU A 126 -21.76 34.90 70.44
CA GLU A 126 -22.99 35.21 71.19
C GLU A 126 -23.04 34.49 72.53
N ALA A 127 -22.69 33.19 72.57
CA ALA A 127 -22.61 32.42 73.81
C ALA A 127 -21.58 33.01 74.80
N VAL A 128 -20.41 33.44 74.31
CA VAL A 128 -19.40 34.11 75.14
C VAL A 128 -19.90 35.49 75.63
N GLN A 129 -20.67 36.21 74.83
CA GLN A 129 -21.29 37.47 75.28
C GLN A 129 -22.37 37.25 76.34
N GLN A 130 -23.20 36.22 76.19
CA GLN A 130 -24.18 35.83 77.20
C GLN A 130 -23.51 35.43 78.51
N GLU A 131 -22.45 34.62 78.46
CA GLU A 131 -21.67 34.22 79.63
C GLU A 131 -21.05 35.43 80.34
N ARG A 132 -20.56 36.43 79.58
CA ARG A 132 -20.08 37.70 80.14
C ARG A 132 -21.21 38.48 80.82
N HIS A 133 -22.39 38.54 80.21
CA HIS A 133 -23.54 39.21 80.79
C HIS A 133 -23.99 38.56 82.11
N ASP A 134 -23.98 37.24 82.18
CA ASP A 134 -24.34 36.50 83.39
C ASP A 134 -23.28 36.65 84.49
N ARG A 135 -21.99 36.70 84.14
CA ARG A 135 -20.91 37.03 85.09
C ARG A 135 -21.06 38.45 85.67
N VAL A 136 -21.45 39.42 84.84
CA VAL A 136 -21.72 40.80 85.31
C VAL A 136 -22.95 40.82 86.23
N ARG A 137 -24.04 40.11 85.88
CA ARG A 137 -25.23 40.00 86.76
C ARG A 137 -24.88 39.36 88.11
N HIS A 138 -24.06 38.31 88.09
CA HIS A 138 -23.59 37.65 89.32
C HIS A 138 -22.69 38.58 90.15
N ALA A 139 -21.82 39.37 89.52
CA ALA A 139 -20.99 40.36 90.20
C ALA A 139 -21.82 41.48 90.87
N VAL A 140 -22.86 41.98 90.20
CA VAL A 140 -23.78 42.99 90.77
C VAL A 140 -24.57 42.41 91.96
N MET A 141 -24.98 41.15 91.89
CA MET A 141 -25.62 40.45 93.02
C MET A 141 -24.67 40.29 94.22
N GLN A 142 -23.40 39.97 93.99
CA GLN A 142 -22.37 39.87 95.03
C GLN A 142 -22.04 41.26 95.62
N GLN A 143 -22.04 42.30 94.79
CA GLN A 143 -21.83 43.68 95.24
C GLN A 143 -22.96 44.15 96.17
N ARG A 144 -24.22 43.83 95.88
CA ARG A 144 -25.36 44.12 96.78
C ARG A 144 -25.27 43.36 98.11
N ARG A 145 -24.71 42.15 98.12
CA ARG A 145 -24.43 41.39 99.36
C ARG A 145 -23.29 42.01 100.16
N ALA A 146 -22.28 42.57 99.50
CA ALA A 146 -21.18 43.27 100.15
C ALA A 146 -21.59 44.65 100.70
N GLU A 147 -22.53 45.34 100.05
CA GLU A 147 -23.06 46.63 100.50
C GLU A 147 -23.89 46.48 101.79
N ALA A 148 -24.59 45.36 102.01
CA ALA A 148 -25.29 45.06 103.27
C ALA A 148 -24.36 44.81 104.47
N VAL A 149 -23.07 44.52 104.25
CA VAL A 149 -22.06 44.31 105.31
C VAL A 149 -21.34 45.62 105.65
N ARG A 150 -21.37 46.63 104.75
CA ARG A 150 -20.63 47.89 104.89
C ARG A 150 -21.30 48.93 105.80
N GLU A 151 -22.55 48.72 106.22
CA GLU A 151 -23.20 49.56 107.24
C GLU A 151 -22.68 49.32 108.67
N ARG A 152 -21.72 48.39 108.86
CA ARG A 152 -21.18 48.02 110.19
C ARG A 152 -19.75 48.50 110.52
N SER A 153 -18.99 49.14 109.63
CA SER A 153 -17.59 49.48 109.93
C SER A 153 -17.20 50.94 109.68
N LEU A 154 -17.57 51.81 110.64
CA LEU A 154 -16.98 53.15 110.81
C LEU A 154 -15.87 53.17 111.89
N LEU A 155 -15.21 52.02 112.10
CA LEU A 155 -14.01 51.86 112.95
C LEU A 155 -12.79 51.31 112.17
N GLU A 156 -12.90 51.15 110.84
CA GLU A 156 -11.86 50.57 109.97
C GLU A 156 -11.11 51.58 109.08
N ASP A 157 -11.42 52.88 109.19
CA ASP A 157 -10.88 53.89 108.27
C ASP A 157 -9.39 54.22 108.48
N ALA A 158 -8.77 53.79 109.58
CA ALA A 158 -7.31 53.86 109.77
C ALA A 158 -6.56 52.68 109.12
N GLN A 159 -7.14 51.49 109.09
CA GLN A 159 -6.58 50.31 108.40
C GLN A 159 -6.79 50.38 106.88
N ARG A 160 -7.76 51.18 106.41
CA ARG A 160 -8.01 51.42 104.99
C ARG A 160 -6.90 52.20 104.29
N LEU A 161 -6.16 53.08 105.00
CA LEU A 161 -5.06 53.83 104.39
C LEU A 161 -3.83 52.95 104.14
N ASP A 162 -3.45 52.09 105.09
CA ASP A 162 -2.37 51.10 104.89
C ASP A 162 -2.76 50.04 103.85
N PHE A 163 -4.02 49.58 103.85
CA PHE A 163 -4.53 48.68 102.82
C PHE A 163 -4.58 49.32 101.42
N MET A 164 -4.88 50.62 101.33
CA MET A 164 -4.88 51.36 100.06
C MET A 164 -3.46 51.53 99.51
N GLN A 165 -2.47 51.77 100.37
CA GLN A 165 -1.05 51.83 99.97
C GLN A 165 -0.55 50.45 99.53
N TRP A 166 -0.79 49.39 100.31
CA TRP A 166 -0.46 48.01 99.91
C TRP A 166 -1.18 47.58 98.61
N ARG A 167 -2.42 48.02 98.41
CA ARG A 167 -3.18 47.78 97.16
C ARG A 167 -2.61 48.54 95.98
N GLN A 168 -2.12 49.76 96.18
CA GLN A 168 -1.46 50.55 95.13
C GLN A 168 -0.11 49.93 94.75
N GLU A 169 0.68 49.48 95.71
CA GLU A 169 1.93 48.75 95.48
C GLU A 169 1.67 47.42 94.74
N ARG A 170 0.67 46.64 95.17
CA ARG A 170 0.27 45.42 94.46
C ARG A 170 -0.26 45.68 93.05
N HIS A 171 -0.96 46.79 92.83
CA HIS A 171 -1.43 47.17 91.50
C HIS A 171 -0.27 47.61 90.61
N ALA A 172 0.72 48.33 91.15
CA ALA A 172 1.95 48.68 90.44
C ALA A 172 2.76 47.43 90.07
N GLU A 173 2.96 46.50 91.00
CA GLU A 173 3.61 45.20 90.72
C GLU A 173 2.87 44.39 89.66
N GLN A 174 1.54 44.42 89.66
CA GLN A 174 0.72 43.74 88.64
C GLN A 174 0.85 44.41 87.27
N LEU A 175 0.93 45.75 87.22
CA LEU A 175 1.16 46.47 85.97
C LEU A 175 2.57 46.21 85.42
N GLU A 176 3.58 46.13 86.27
CA GLU A 176 4.95 45.77 85.87
C GLU A 176 5.05 44.32 85.37
N ARG A 177 4.39 43.37 86.05
CA ARG A 177 4.29 41.97 85.58
C ARG A 177 3.53 41.88 84.26
N ALA A 178 2.42 42.61 84.11
CA ALA A 178 1.68 42.66 82.86
C ALA A 178 2.49 43.32 81.72
N ALA A 179 3.31 44.33 82.02
CA ALA A 179 4.23 44.93 81.06
C ALA A 179 5.34 43.95 80.64
N ALA A 180 5.92 43.22 81.59
CA ALA A 180 6.92 42.18 81.33
C ALA A 180 6.34 41.01 80.51
N GLU A 181 5.12 40.56 80.82
CA GLU A 181 4.41 39.53 80.04
C GLU A 181 4.08 40.00 78.62
N ARG A 182 3.70 41.27 78.43
CA ARG A 182 3.51 41.85 77.10
C ARG A 182 4.81 41.91 76.31
N ALA A 183 5.91 42.34 76.94
CA ALA A 183 7.22 42.37 76.29
C ALA A 183 7.70 40.94 75.91
N ALA A 184 7.50 39.95 76.78
CA ALA A 184 7.80 38.55 76.48
C ALA A 184 6.91 37.99 75.35
N ALA A 185 5.62 38.34 75.34
CA ALA A 185 4.70 37.93 74.27
C ALA A 185 5.05 38.58 72.92
N GLU A 186 5.51 39.84 72.92
CA GLU A 186 5.99 40.51 71.71
C GLU A 186 7.30 39.89 71.20
N ALA A 187 8.24 39.55 72.07
CA ALA A 187 9.46 38.83 71.70
C ALA A 187 9.14 37.45 71.10
N ALA A 188 8.25 36.67 71.72
CA ALA A 188 7.79 35.38 71.19
C ALA A 188 7.12 35.50 69.81
N ARG A 189 6.34 36.59 69.58
CA ARG A 189 5.73 36.86 68.27
C ARG A 189 6.77 37.17 67.19
N ARG A 190 7.86 37.88 67.52
CA ARG A 190 8.96 38.16 66.58
C ARG A 190 9.71 36.88 66.21
N GLU A 191 10.05 36.05 67.19
CA GLU A 191 10.67 34.74 66.91
C GLU A 191 9.76 33.83 66.06
N GLU A 192 8.45 33.84 66.32
CA GLU A 192 7.50 33.07 65.51
C GLU A 192 7.42 33.62 64.07
N GLN A 193 7.46 34.94 63.89
CA GLN A 193 7.51 35.57 62.57
C GLN A 193 8.79 35.18 61.83
N GLU A 194 9.96 35.25 62.47
CA GLU A 194 11.24 34.83 61.87
C GLU A 194 11.23 33.35 61.47
N ARG A 195 10.67 32.46 62.32
CA ARG A 195 10.51 31.03 61.97
C ARG A 195 9.59 30.84 60.77
N ARG A 196 8.50 31.60 60.67
CA ARG A 196 7.57 31.55 59.53
C ARG A 196 8.23 32.08 58.26
N GLU A 197 9.04 33.13 58.35
CA GLU A 197 9.79 33.67 57.22
C GLU A 197 10.86 32.69 56.74
N MET A 198 11.62 32.08 57.65
CA MET A 198 12.58 31.02 57.31
C MET A 198 11.89 29.80 56.69
N ALA A 199 10.73 29.39 57.21
CA ALA A 199 9.95 28.30 56.62
C ALA A 199 9.43 28.66 55.21
N ARG A 200 9.02 29.91 54.98
CA ARG A 200 8.64 30.39 53.64
C ARG A 200 9.80 30.38 52.67
N LEU A 201 10.98 30.85 53.08
CA LEU A 201 12.19 30.83 52.24
C LEU A 201 12.61 29.40 51.91
N GLN A 202 12.56 28.48 52.87
CA GLN A 202 12.83 27.06 52.63
C GLN A 202 11.80 26.42 51.70
N ALA A 203 10.51 26.77 51.83
CA ALA A 203 9.47 26.29 50.94
C ALA A 203 9.67 26.79 49.50
N LEU A 204 10.04 28.07 49.32
CA LEU A 204 10.38 28.64 48.02
C LEU A 204 11.63 27.99 47.42
N ALA A 205 12.67 27.72 48.21
CA ALA A 205 13.86 27.02 47.75
C ALA A 205 13.54 25.58 47.28
N ARG A 206 12.70 24.85 48.03
CA ARG A 206 12.23 23.51 47.62
C ARG A 206 11.38 23.56 46.36
N ALA A 207 10.52 24.56 46.22
CA ALA A 207 9.72 24.74 45.01
C ALA A 207 10.61 25.03 43.78
N ALA A 208 11.62 25.90 43.92
CA ALA A 208 12.59 26.18 42.87
C ALA A 208 13.38 24.93 42.46
N ALA A 209 13.86 24.14 43.44
CA ALA A 209 14.56 22.88 43.17
C ALA A 209 13.66 21.87 42.43
N ALA A 210 12.39 21.74 42.83
CA ALA A 210 11.43 20.87 42.15
C ALA A 210 11.12 21.33 40.71
N GLU A 211 11.07 22.65 40.46
CA GLU A 211 10.93 23.17 39.09
C GLU A 211 12.15 22.87 38.23
N GLU A 212 13.36 22.98 38.77
CA GLU A 212 14.60 22.62 38.06
C GLU A 212 14.65 21.12 37.73
N GLU A 213 14.31 20.24 38.68
CA GLU A 213 14.21 18.79 38.44
C GLU A 213 13.18 18.49 37.33
N GLN A 214 12.03 19.16 37.35
CA GLN A 214 11.03 19.00 36.28
C GLN A 214 11.53 19.49 34.92
N ARG A 215 12.31 20.58 34.88
CA ARG A 215 12.93 21.06 33.64
C ARG A 215 13.95 20.05 33.12
N GLN A 216 14.81 19.53 33.99
CA GLN A 216 15.79 18.49 33.64
C GLN A 216 15.11 17.21 33.13
N GLN A 217 14.04 16.75 33.79
CA GLN A 217 13.28 15.59 33.31
C GLN A 217 12.62 15.85 31.94
N LYS A 218 12.08 17.05 31.71
CA LYS A 218 11.52 17.43 30.40
C LYS A 218 12.59 17.48 29.32
N GLU A 219 13.77 18.01 29.63
CA GLU A 219 14.91 18.04 28.71
C GLU A 219 15.43 16.63 28.41
N GLN A 220 15.54 15.75 29.41
CA GLN A 220 15.90 14.36 29.20
C GLN A 220 14.90 13.64 28.29
N ARG A 221 13.59 13.80 28.54
CA ARG A 221 12.54 13.25 27.67
C ARG A 221 12.60 13.83 26.26
N ARG A 222 12.95 15.11 26.11
CA ARG A 222 13.15 15.75 24.80
C ARG A 222 14.35 15.14 24.08
N ARG A 223 15.49 14.97 24.76
CA ARG A 223 16.68 14.31 24.20
C ARG A 223 16.42 12.85 23.81
N GLN A 224 15.68 12.11 24.64
CA GLN A 224 15.26 10.74 24.31
C GLN A 224 14.40 10.71 23.04
N LYS A 225 13.40 11.59 22.94
CA LYS A 225 12.57 11.70 21.73
C LYS A 225 13.37 12.13 20.50
N GLU A 226 14.30 13.07 20.64
CA GLU A 226 15.18 13.49 19.55
C GLU A 226 16.08 12.33 19.10
N ALA A 227 16.62 11.53 20.03
CA ALA A 227 17.40 10.34 19.72
C ALA A 227 16.56 9.25 19.03
N GLU A 228 15.34 8.98 19.49
CA GLU A 228 14.40 8.05 18.85
C GLU A 228 14.04 8.50 17.43
N LEU A 229 13.81 9.81 17.22
CA LEU A 229 13.53 10.37 15.90
C LEU A 229 14.76 10.24 14.98
N GLN A 230 15.96 10.46 15.50
CA GLN A 230 17.20 10.24 14.75
C GLN A 230 17.36 8.77 14.35
N GLN A 231 17.13 7.83 15.26
CA GLN A 231 17.17 6.38 14.98
C GLN A 231 16.15 6.00 13.90
N ARG A 232 14.90 6.45 14.02
CA ARG A 232 13.88 6.22 12.99
C ARG A 232 14.25 6.84 11.65
N SER A 233 14.91 8.00 11.66
CA SER A 233 15.37 8.64 10.43
C SER A 233 16.47 7.84 9.74
N SER A 234 17.43 7.29 10.49
CA SER A 234 18.47 6.42 9.94
C SER A 234 17.89 5.10 9.42
N GLU A 235 16.95 4.48 10.14
CA GLU A 235 16.25 3.27 9.68
C GLU A 235 15.48 3.52 8.38
N LEU A 236 14.81 4.66 8.25
CA LEU A 236 14.10 5.03 7.02
C LEU A 236 15.08 5.28 5.86
N GLU A 237 16.25 5.82 6.12
CA GLU A 237 17.31 5.99 5.11
C GLU A 237 17.86 4.63 4.65
N GLU A 238 18.12 3.71 5.57
CA GLU A 238 18.52 2.34 5.25
C GLU A 238 17.47 1.63 4.40
N LEU A 239 16.18 1.75 4.75
CA LEU A 239 15.08 1.20 3.95
C LEU A 239 15.02 1.82 2.55
N ARG A 240 15.29 3.12 2.41
CA ARG A 240 15.37 3.78 1.09
C ARG A 240 16.55 3.24 0.28
N VAL A 241 17.71 3.02 0.89
CA VAL A 241 18.88 2.42 0.24
C VAL A 241 18.59 0.99 -0.20
N LEU A 242 18.01 0.16 0.67
CA LEU A 242 17.61 -1.21 0.35
C LEU A 242 16.58 -1.26 -0.78
N LYS A 243 15.59 -0.36 -0.79
CA LYS A 243 14.61 -0.26 -1.87
C LYS A 243 15.24 0.14 -3.19
N ARG A 244 16.20 1.09 -3.19
CA ARG A 244 16.97 1.45 -4.40
C ARG A 244 17.79 0.26 -4.89
N ARG A 245 18.45 -0.48 -4.01
CA ARG A 245 19.21 -1.70 -4.37
C ARG A 245 18.29 -2.78 -4.95
N GLN A 246 17.11 -2.99 -4.38
CA GLN A 246 16.11 -3.92 -4.92
C GLN A 246 15.64 -3.50 -6.32
N GLN A 247 15.41 -2.20 -6.54
CA GLN A 247 15.06 -1.67 -7.86
C GLN A 247 16.18 -1.86 -8.87
N GLN A 248 17.45 -1.66 -8.48
CA GLN A 248 18.61 -1.94 -9.32
C GLN A 248 18.68 -3.42 -9.70
N MET A 249 18.54 -4.33 -8.73
CA MET A 249 18.50 -5.78 -8.99
C MET A 249 17.38 -6.16 -9.97
N ARG A 250 16.19 -5.56 -9.84
CA ARG A 250 15.07 -5.78 -10.77
C ARG A 250 15.37 -5.23 -12.17
N ALA A 251 16.00 -4.07 -12.26
CA ALA A 251 16.41 -3.47 -13.53
C ALA A 251 17.47 -4.34 -14.23
N ASP A 252 18.45 -4.85 -13.49
CA ASP A 252 19.49 -5.72 -14.02
C ASP A 252 18.92 -7.08 -14.45
N TYR A 253 17.98 -7.64 -13.68
CA TYR A 253 17.24 -8.84 -14.10
C TYR A 253 16.42 -8.60 -15.37
N ALA A 254 15.75 -7.46 -15.49
CA ALA A 254 15.00 -7.08 -16.70
C ALA A 254 15.93 -6.91 -17.91
N ARG A 255 17.11 -6.30 -17.73
CA ARG A 255 18.15 -6.19 -18.77
C ARG A 255 18.67 -7.55 -19.20
N HIS A 256 18.97 -8.44 -18.25
CA HIS A 256 19.40 -9.81 -18.55
C HIS A 256 18.34 -10.59 -19.32
N ARG A 257 17.06 -10.48 -18.92
CA ARG A 257 15.95 -11.10 -19.65
C ARG A 257 15.78 -10.54 -21.06
N ALA A 258 15.93 -9.23 -21.23
CA ALA A 258 15.89 -8.60 -22.55
C ALA A 258 17.07 -9.04 -23.44
N ALA A 259 18.28 -9.18 -22.87
CA ALA A 259 19.45 -9.68 -23.58
C ALA A 259 19.25 -11.14 -24.05
N LEU A 260 18.71 -12.01 -23.19
CA LEU A 260 18.36 -13.39 -23.58
C LEU A 260 17.29 -13.43 -24.68
N ALA A 261 16.28 -12.56 -24.62
CA ALA A 261 15.27 -12.47 -25.66
C ALA A 261 15.87 -12.00 -27.00
N ALA A 262 16.76 -10.99 -26.97
CA ALA A 262 17.48 -10.52 -28.15
C ALA A 262 18.36 -11.64 -28.76
N GLN A 263 19.08 -12.40 -27.92
CA GLN A 263 19.87 -13.53 -28.37
C GLN A 263 19.02 -14.61 -29.05
N GLN A 264 17.83 -14.91 -28.50
CA GLN A 264 16.89 -15.85 -29.13
C GLN A 264 16.34 -15.33 -30.45
N GLU A 265 16.09 -14.02 -30.57
CA GLU A 265 15.70 -13.41 -31.85
C GLU A 265 16.83 -13.46 -32.89
N GLU A 266 18.07 -13.21 -32.49
CA GLU A 266 19.24 -13.36 -33.36
C GLU A 266 19.40 -14.80 -33.84
N GLN A 267 19.31 -15.79 -32.94
CA GLN A 267 19.32 -17.20 -33.32
C GLN A 267 18.19 -17.55 -34.30
N ARG A 268 16.98 -17.00 -34.11
CA ARG A 268 15.88 -17.17 -35.07
C ARG A 268 16.20 -16.53 -36.42
N ARG A 269 16.82 -15.35 -36.45
CA ARG A 269 17.25 -14.68 -37.68
C ARG A 269 18.31 -15.49 -38.41
N GLU A 270 19.30 -16.04 -37.70
CA GLU A 270 20.32 -16.92 -38.27
C GLU A 270 19.72 -18.21 -38.83
N GLN A 271 18.79 -18.84 -38.11
CA GLN A 271 18.07 -20.02 -38.60
C GLN A 271 17.26 -19.71 -39.87
N LEU A 272 16.58 -18.57 -39.91
CA LEU A 272 15.83 -18.15 -41.10
C LEU A 272 16.77 -17.81 -42.27
N ALA A 273 17.89 -17.13 -42.00
CA ALA A 273 18.91 -16.83 -43.00
C ALA A 273 19.51 -18.13 -43.57
N GLY A 274 19.85 -19.11 -42.72
CA GLY A 274 20.33 -20.42 -43.16
C GLY A 274 19.30 -21.18 -43.99
N ARG A 275 18.01 -21.13 -43.62
CA ARG A 275 16.93 -21.72 -44.41
C ARG A 275 16.74 -21.02 -45.77
N LEU A 276 16.89 -19.70 -45.82
CA LEU A 276 16.84 -18.94 -47.07
C LEU A 276 18.02 -19.30 -47.97
N ALA A 277 19.25 -19.30 -47.44
CA ALA A 277 20.45 -19.70 -48.18
C ALA A 277 20.33 -21.14 -48.73
N ALA A 278 19.78 -22.08 -47.94
CA ALA A 278 19.52 -23.45 -48.41
C ALA A 278 18.47 -23.49 -49.54
N LYS A 279 17.44 -22.65 -49.49
CA LYS A 279 16.44 -22.53 -50.57
C LYS A 279 17.05 -21.91 -51.82
N GLU A 280 17.86 -20.86 -51.68
CA GLU A 280 18.58 -20.23 -52.78
C GLU A 280 19.53 -21.22 -53.46
N ALA A 281 20.28 -22.00 -52.69
CA ALA A 281 21.13 -23.07 -53.23
C ALA A 281 20.31 -24.14 -53.98
N LYS A 282 19.12 -24.51 -53.48
CA LYS A 282 18.23 -25.44 -54.17
C LYS A 282 17.68 -24.85 -55.48
N VAL A 283 17.33 -23.56 -55.49
CA VAL A 283 16.90 -22.87 -56.72
C VAL A 283 18.05 -22.82 -57.73
N ALA A 284 19.27 -22.46 -57.30
CA ALA A 284 20.44 -22.46 -58.16
C ALA A 284 20.74 -23.86 -58.73
N ALA A 285 20.58 -24.93 -57.94
CA ALA A 285 20.71 -26.30 -58.41
C ALA A 285 19.65 -26.66 -59.47
N MET A 286 18.38 -26.29 -59.25
CA MET A 286 17.32 -26.50 -60.25
C MET A 286 17.55 -25.66 -61.52
N GLU A 287 18.10 -24.46 -61.40
CA GLU A 287 18.48 -23.62 -62.55
C GLU A 287 19.64 -24.24 -63.34
N ALA A 288 20.64 -24.80 -62.64
CA ALA A 288 21.73 -25.55 -63.27
C ALA A 288 21.23 -26.81 -63.98
N GLU A 289 20.32 -27.58 -63.36
CA GLU A 289 19.65 -28.71 -64.00
C GLU A 289 18.84 -28.29 -65.23
N LYS A 290 18.10 -27.19 -65.14
CA LYS A 290 17.36 -26.63 -66.28
C LYS A 290 18.28 -26.21 -67.42
N ALA A 291 19.41 -25.57 -67.10
CA ALA A 291 20.43 -25.21 -68.09
C ALA A 291 21.06 -26.45 -68.74
N ALA A 292 21.36 -27.49 -67.95
CA ALA A 292 21.84 -28.77 -68.45
C ALA A 292 20.81 -29.45 -69.37
N MET A 293 19.52 -29.46 -69.02
CA MET A 293 18.45 -29.96 -69.89
C MET A 293 18.33 -29.13 -71.17
N ALA A 294 18.43 -27.80 -71.10
CA ALA A 294 18.39 -26.95 -72.28
C ALA A 294 19.55 -27.27 -73.25
N HIS A 295 20.77 -27.45 -72.74
CA HIS A 295 21.91 -27.89 -73.54
C HIS A 295 21.72 -29.30 -74.11
N ALA A 296 21.16 -30.24 -73.35
CA ALA A 296 20.84 -31.58 -73.85
C ALA A 296 19.82 -31.54 -74.99
N LEU A 297 18.76 -30.71 -74.85
CA LEU A 297 17.77 -30.51 -75.92
C LEU A 297 18.36 -29.84 -77.16
N GLU A 298 19.30 -28.90 -77.00
CA GLU A 298 20.04 -28.33 -78.12
C GLU A 298 20.94 -29.34 -78.81
N ALA A 299 21.61 -30.23 -78.06
CA ALA A 299 22.42 -31.31 -78.61
C ALA A 299 21.54 -32.27 -79.43
N VAL A 300 20.39 -32.70 -78.89
CA VAL A 300 19.42 -33.53 -79.61
C VAL A 300 18.90 -32.83 -80.87
N ARG A 301 18.58 -31.53 -80.79
CA ARG A 301 18.17 -30.75 -81.98
C ARG A 301 19.26 -30.74 -83.05
N LYS A 302 20.52 -30.52 -82.68
CA LYS A 302 21.65 -30.55 -83.63
C LYS A 302 21.79 -31.94 -84.27
N GLU A 303 21.66 -32.99 -83.49
CA GLU A 303 21.71 -34.37 -83.97
C GLU A 303 20.56 -34.68 -84.94
N ILE A 304 19.33 -34.24 -84.63
CA ILE A 304 18.18 -34.33 -85.55
C ILE A 304 18.48 -33.58 -86.85
N THR A 305 18.98 -32.34 -86.79
CA THR A 305 19.30 -31.59 -88.01
C THR A 305 20.41 -32.24 -88.85
N MET A 306 21.38 -32.88 -88.19
CA MET A 306 22.43 -33.66 -88.87
C MET A 306 21.83 -34.91 -89.53
N GLN A 307 20.97 -35.66 -88.81
CA GLN A 307 20.25 -36.82 -89.36
C GLN A 307 19.35 -36.42 -90.53
N GLU A 308 18.63 -35.30 -90.44
CA GLU A 308 17.85 -34.74 -91.55
C GLU A 308 18.73 -34.39 -92.75
N HIS A 309 19.91 -33.81 -92.52
CA HIS A 309 20.84 -33.51 -93.60
C HIS A 309 21.39 -34.78 -94.26
N GLN A 310 21.78 -35.78 -93.47
CA GLN A 310 22.21 -37.09 -93.96
C GLN A 310 21.10 -37.79 -94.76
N LEU A 311 19.86 -37.72 -94.29
CA LEU A 311 18.70 -38.25 -95.02
C LEU A 311 18.45 -37.50 -96.33
N ARG A 312 18.58 -36.15 -96.34
CA ARG A 312 18.48 -35.37 -97.58
C ARG A 312 19.60 -35.68 -98.56
N GLU A 313 20.82 -35.91 -98.08
CA GLU A 313 21.95 -36.34 -98.92
C GLU A 313 21.75 -37.75 -99.46
N ALA A 314 21.32 -38.70 -98.63
CA ALA A 314 20.97 -40.05 -99.05
C ALA A 314 19.84 -40.04 -100.09
N LEU A 315 18.81 -39.21 -99.91
CA LEU A 315 17.74 -39.00 -100.89
C LEU A 315 18.27 -38.39 -102.20
N ARG A 316 19.14 -37.37 -102.14
CA ARG A 316 19.79 -36.82 -103.35
C ARG A 316 20.68 -37.83 -104.06
N GLN A 317 21.39 -38.70 -103.33
CA GLN A 317 22.20 -39.76 -103.90
C GLN A 317 21.33 -40.84 -104.56
N ALA A 318 20.18 -41.16 -103.96
CA ALA A 318 19.19 -42.06 -104.56
C ALA A 318 18.54 -41.44 -105.82
N GLU A 319 18.24 -40.13 -105.82
CA GLU A 319 17.71 -39.41 -106.99
C GLU A 319 18.73 -39.28 -108.13
N ASN A 320 20.03 -39.27 -107.83
CA ASN A 320 21.12 -39.18 -108.82
C ASN A 320 21.65 -40.53 -109.35
N GLY A 321 21.02 -41.65 -109.00
CA GLY A 321 21.06 -42.87 -109.83
C GLY A 321 22.28 -43.79 -109.75
N VAL A 322 23.05 -43.83 -108.66
CA VAL A 322 24.03 -44.92 -108.42
C VAL A 322 24.11 -45.26 -106.92
N GLY A 323 23.40 -46.29 -106.45
CA GLY A 323 23.57 -46.86 -105.11
C GLY A 323 22.40 -47.77 -104.64
N PRO A 324 22.67 -48.93 -104.00
CA PRO A 324 21.70 -50.02 -103.84
C PRO A 324 20.81 -49.84 -102.61
N LEU A 325 19.82 -48.94 -102.65
CA LEU A 325 18.97 -48.62 -101.50
C LEU A 325 17.55 -49.21 -101.55
N ALA A 326 17.22 -49.99 -102.58
CA ALA A 326 15.91 -50.65 -102.71
C ALA A 326 15.84 -52.04 -102.05
N ALA A 327 16.97 -52.65 -101.68
CA ALA A 327 17.00 -54.00 -101.09
C ALA A 327 16.97 -54.00 -99.54
N ASP A 328 17.59 -53.01 -98.88
CA ASP A 328 17.76 -53.01 -97.42
C ASP A 328 16.55 -52.50 -96.62
N LEU A 329 15.55 -51.92 -97.30
CA LEU A 329 14.29 -51.47 -96.70
C LEU A 329 13.37 -52.63 -96.27
N ALA A 330 13.58 -53.84 -96.83
CA ALA A 330 12.86 -55.05 -96.44
C ALA A 330 13.44 -55.70 -95.16
N ASP A 331 14.76 -55.59 -94.95
CA ASP A 331 15.44 -56.20 -93.79
C ASP A 331 15.33 -55.33 -92.52
N LEU A 332 15.25 -54.00 -92.66
CA LEU A 332 14.99 -53.10 -91.52
C LEU A 332 13.56 -53.20 -90.95
N GLN A 333 12.58 -53.64 -91.74
CA GLN A 333 11.23 -53.92 -91.24
C GLN A 333 11.12 -55.25 -90.47
N ARG A 334 12.02 -56.23 -90.73
CA ARG A 334 12.11 -57.47 -89.94
C ARG A 334 12.76 -57.25 -88.58
N HIS A 335 13.84 -56.48 -88.50
CA HIS A 335 14.49 -56.21 -87.20
C HIS A 335 13.66 -55.33 -86.24
N ARG A 336 12.77 -54.48 -86.77
CA ARG A 336 11.88 -53.66 -85.93
C ARG A 336 10.72 -54.45 -85.32
N ALA A 337 10.38 -55.62 -85.89
CA ALA A 337 9.43 -56.56 -85.31
C ALA A 337 10.09 -57.45 -84.23
N GLU A 338 11.38 -57.78 -84.37
CA GLU A 338 12.13 -58.58 -83.39
C GLU A 338 12.52 -57.79 -82.13
N GLN A 339 12.85 -56.50 -82.22
CA GLN A 339 13.18 -55.69 -81.04
C GLN A 339 11.98 -55.44 -80.11
N ARG A 340 10.74 -55.48 -80.62
CA ARG A 340 9.54 -55.43 -79.75
C ARG A 340 9.18 -56.76 -79.10
N ALA A 341 9.81 -57.86 -79.51
CA ALA A 341 9.61 -59.18 -78.92
C ALA A 341 10.71 -59.57 -77.91
N ALA A 342 11.82 -58.83 -77.84
CA ALA A 342 12.94 -59.10 -76.95
C ALA A 342 12.96 -58.27 -75.64
N GLU A 343 12.14 -57.23 -75.52
CA GLU A 343 11.94 -56.51 -74.24
C GLU A 343 10.80 -57.14 -73.44
N GLY A 344 10.99 -58.42 -73.10
CA GLY A 344 10.23 -59.12 -72.09
C GLY A 344 10.81 -58.87 -70.69
N GLY A 345 10.22 -57.92 -69.96
CA GLY A 345 10.27 -57.81 -68.48
C GLY A 345 11.64 -57.49 -67.84
N PRO A 346 11.69 -57.22 -66.51
CA PRO A 346 10.66 -57.43 -65.52
C PRO A 346 10.19 -56.15 -64.81
N ALA A 347 9.01 -56.27 -64.21
CA ALA A 347 8.63 -55.52 -63.03
C ALA A 347 9.76 -55.61 -61.99
N VAL A 348 10.39 -54.48 -61.67
CA VAL A 348 11.18 -54.37 -60.45
C VAL A 348 10.22 -53.89 -59.37
N GLU A 349 9.71 -54.88 -58.65
CA GLU A 349 9.25 -54.76 -57.29
C GLU A 349 10.29 -53.96 -56.48
N SER A 350 9.94 -52.73 -56.08
CA SER A 350 10.55 -52.13 -54.91
C SER A 350 9.67 -52.45 -53.73
N GLY A 351 9.90 -53.64 -53.17
CA GLY A 351 9.52 -53.92 -51.80
C GLY A 351 10.30 -52.98 -50.88
N SER A 352 9.58 -52.14 -50.15
CA SER A 352 10.01 -51.66 -48.84
C SER A 352 8.96 -52.14 -47.83
N HIS A 353 9.11 -53.39 -47.42
CA HIS A 353 8.63 -53.86 -46.12
C HIS A 353 9.49 -53.22 -45.04
N GLY A 354 8.85 -52.49 -44.14
CA GLY A 354 9.47 -51.86 -43.00
C GLY A 354 8.48 -51.03 -42.20
N GLY A 355 7.39 -51.65 -41.73
CA GLY A 355 6.88 -51.25 -40.41
C GLY A 355 8.00 -51.47 -39.37
N PRO A 356 8.08 -50.63 -38.34
CA PRO A 356 7.09 -50.79 -37.29
C PRO A 356 6.47 -49.47 -36.81
N ASP A 357 5.17 -49.55 -36.54
CA ASP A 357 4.62 -48.91 -35.35
C ASP A 357 5.42 -49.40 -34.13
N ALA A 358 6.31 -48.54 -33.65
CA ALA A 358 6.84 -48.62 -32.31
C ALA A 358 7.14 -47.20 -31.82
N ALA A 359 6.26 -46.76 -30.93
CA ALA A 359 6.45 -45.72 -29.94
C ALA A 359 7.90 -45.30 -29.66
N GLN A 360 8.12 -44.00 -29.69
CA GLN A 360 9.08 -43.25 -28.87
C GLN A 360 8.68 -41.78 -29.00
N SER A 361 7.74 -41.29 -28.18
CA SER A 361 8.08 -40.62 -26.91
C SER A 361 9.41 -39.86 -27.00
N TRP A 362 9.38 -38.66 -27.55
CA TRP A 362 10.32 -37.60 -27.17
C TRP A 362 9.59 -36.65 -26.23
N ASP A 363 9.13 -37.21 -25.11
CA ASP A 363 9.27 -36.49 -23.86
C ASP A 363 10.76 -36.28 -23.66
N ALA A 364 11.23 -35.11 -24.07
CA ALA A 364 12.51 -34.59 -23.63
C ALA A 364 12.40 -34.37 -22.13
N HIS A 365 12.62 -35.43 -21.36
CA HIS A 365 13.19 -35.35 -20.04
C HIS A 365 14.49 -34.58 -20.16
N VAL A 366 14.37 -33.27 -19.93
CA VAL A 366 15.42 -32.41 -19.42
C VAL A 366 16.10 -33.17 -18.29
N HIS A 367 17.32 -33.66 -18.53
CA HIS A 367 18.27 -33.99 -17.49
C HIS A 367 18.58 -32.71 -16.72
N ARG A 368 17.71 -32.43 -15.75
CA ARG A 368 17.99 -31.59 -14.61
C ARG A 368 18.95 -32.40 -13.72
N PRO A 369 20.07 -31.80 -13.25
CA PRO A 369 21.02 -32.52 -12.39
C PRO A 369 20.36 -32.93 -11.07
N PRO A 370 20.82 -34.03 -10.44
CA PRO A 370 20.40 -34.41 -9.09
C PRO A 370 21.01 -33.42 -8.09
N SER A 371 20.31 -32.30 -7.90
CA SER A 371 20.46 -31.48 -6.70
C SER A 371 19.95 -32.31 -5.53
N GLN A 372 20.88 -32.69 -4.67
CA GLN A 372 20.64 -33.24 -3.35
C GLN A 372 19.44 -32.55 -2.70
N ALA A 373 18.45 -33.35 -2.34
CA ALA A 373 17.38 -32.96 -1.45
C ALA A 373 18.00 -32.73 -0.06
N ALA A 374 18.52 -31.53 0.15
CA ALA A 374 18.36 -30.90 1.45
C ALA A 374 16.84 -30.70 1.62
N SER A 375 16.27 -31.46 2.54
CA SER A 375 14.91 -31.33 3.04
C SER A 375 14.71 -29.95 3.66
N HIS A 376 14.60 -28.93 2.82
CA HIS A 376 14.04 -27.64 3.18
C HIS A 376 12.61 -27.66 2.67
N HIS A 377 11.68 -27.90 3.59
CA HIS A 377 10.25 -27.73 3.41
C HIS A 377 9.98 -26.37 2.76
N ALA A 378 9.80 -26.34 1.44
CA ALA A 378 9.23 -25.18 0.76
C ALA A 378 7.75 -25.13 1.19
N PRO A 379 7.30 -24.07 1.87
CA PRO A 379 5.91 -23.97 2.29
C PRO A 379 5.07 -23.92 1.02
N LEU A 380 4.15 -24.88 0.88
CA LEU A 380 3.03 -24.77 -0.05
C LEU A 380 2.44 -23.39 0.15
N ALA A 381 2.40 -22.58 -0.92
CA ALA A 381 1.84 -21.24 -0.88
C ALA A 381 0.36 -21.37 -0.53
N MET A 382 0.06 -21.22 0.76
CA MET A 382 -1.29 -21.18 1.30
C MET A 382 -2.03 -20.07 0.58
N GLY A 383 -3.26 -20.33 0.13
CA GLY A 383 -4.06 -19.28 -0.50
C GLY A 383 -4.25 -18.10 0.47
N PRO A 384 -4.49 -16.86 0.00
CA PRO A 384 -4.67 -15.70 0.88
C PRO A 384 -5.77 -15.90 1.94
N GLN A 385 -6.75 -16.76 1.67
CA GLN A 385 -7.79 -17.15 2.61
C GLN A 385 -7.30 -18.17 3.67
N GLU A 386 -6.40 -19.08 3.31
CA GLU A 386 -5.76 -20.03 4.23
C GLU A 386 -4.71 -19.32 5.10
N GLU A 387 -3.97 -18.35 4.54
CA GLU A 387 -3.10 -17.45 5.29
C GLU A 387 -3.88 -16.66 6.36
N ALA A 388 -5.05 -16.13 6.01
CA ALA A 388 -5.91 -15.42 6.98
C ALA A 388 -6.45 -16.35 8.07
N ARG A 389 -6.82 -17.60 7.75
CA ARG A 389 -7.24 -18.60 8.75
C ARG A 389 -6.10 -18.98 9.68
N HIS A 390 -4.91 -19.21 9.13
CA HIS A 390 -3.72 -19.55 9.90
C HIS A 390 -3.27 -18.40 10.80
N ALA A 391 -3.29 -17.16 10.29
CA ALA A 391 -3.02 -15.97 11.09
C ALA A 391 -4.01 -15.81 12.24
N LEU A 392 -5.30 -16.08 12.01
CA LEU A 392 -6.33 -16.01 13.05
C LEU A 392 -6.13 -17.09 14.12
N GLN A 393 -5.74 -18.30 13.72
CA GLN A 393 -5.42 -19.39 14.63
C GLN A 393 -4.18 -19.08 15.49
N GLN A 394 -3.08 -18.62 14.88
CA GLN A 394 -1.88 -18.21 15.60
C GLN A 394 -2.14 -17.08 16.60
N LEU A 395 -2.99 -16.11 16.23
CA LEU A 395 -3.34 -15.00 17.11
C LEU A 395 -4.14 -15.46 18.33
N LEU A 396 -5.00 -16.47 18.15
CA LEU A 396 -5.78 -17.07 19.22
C LEU A 396 -4.90 -17.87 20.19
N GLU A 397 -3.95 -18.64 19.66
CA GLU A 397 -2.95 -19.37 20.45
C GLU A 397 -2.04 -18.40 21.25
N MET A 398 -1.60 -17.31 20.62
CA MET A 398 -0.82 -16.26 21.30
C MET A 398 -1.62 -15.55 22.40
N GLU A 399 -2.88 -15.20 22.17
CA GLU A 399 -3.69 -14.55 23.21
C GLU A 399 -3.99 -15.49 24.37
N MET A 400 -4.16 -16.79 24.11
CA MET A 400 -4.26 -17.78 25.20
C MET A 400 -2.98 -17.86 26.03
N ALA A 401 -1.81 -17.88 25.40
CA ALA A 401 -0.53 -17.89 26.12
C ALA A 401 -0.33 -16.61 26.95
N ARG A 402 -0.67 -15.45 26.37
CA ARG A 402 -0.63 -14.16 27.07
C ARG A 402 -1.62 -14.09 28.23
N GLU A 403 -2.77 -14.72 28.13
CA GLU A 403 -3.75 -14.72 29.21
C GLU A 403 -3.20 -15.41 30.47
N VAL A 404 -2.46 -16.51 30.28
CA VAL A 404 -1.74 -17.19 31.37
C VAL A 404 -0.68 -16.27 31.97
N GLU A 405 0.11 -15.57 31.14
CA GLU A 405 1.12 -14.61 31.61
C GLU A 405 0.48 -13.43 32.39
N ARG A 406 -0.67 -12.92 31.93
CA ARG A 406 -1.42 -11.86 32.60
C ARG A 406 -1.91 -12.31 33.97
N GLU A 407 -2.41 -13.53 34.11
CA GLU A 407 -2.80 -14.10 35.40
C GLU A 407 -1.60 -14.15 36.37
N HIS A 408 -0.45 -14.64 35.91
CA HIS A 408 0.77 -14.68 36.72
C HIS A 408 1.24 -13.28 37.14
N LEU A 409 1.16 -12.28 36.25
CA LEU A 409 1.49 -10.90 36.56
C LEU A 409 0.52 -10.29 37.58
N LEU A 410 -0.77 -10.61 37.51
CA LEU A 410 -1.76 -10.15 38.48
C LEU A 410 -1.60 -10.82 39.85
N GLU A 411 -1.15 -12.08 39.89
CA GLU A 411 -0.82 -12.81 41.12
C GLU A 411 0.48 -12.30 41.76
N ALA A 412 1.46 -11.89 40.96
CA ALA A 412 2.74 -11.34 41.43
C ALA A 412 2.65 -9.89 41.95
N CYS A 413 1.50 -9.22 41.80
CA CYS A 413 1.31 -7.85 42.26
C CYS A 413 1.30 -7.74 43.79
N GLY A 414 2.18 -6.91 44.34
CA GLY A 414 2.26 -6.67 45.79
C GLY A 414 1.23 -5.68 46.34
N SER A 415 0.48 -4.97 45.47
CA SER A 415 -0.50 -3.97 45.88
C SER A 415 -1.79 -4.01 45.03
N GLU A 416 -2.93 -3.69 45.65
CA GLU A 416 -4.23 -3.65 44.96
C GLU A 416 -4.30 -2.54 43.90
N ASP A 417 -3.65 -1.39 44.15
CA ASP A 417 -3.61 -0.26 43.21
C ASP A 417 -2.84 -0.61 41.92
N GLU A 418 -1.73 -1.34 42.04
CA GLU A 418 -0.96 -1.81 40.90
C GLU A 418 -1.72 -2.89 40.11
N ARG A 419 -2.37 -3.82 40.83
CA ARG A 419 -3.27 -4.81 40.24
C ARG A 419 -4.41 -4.16 39.45
N ALA A 420 -5.05 -3.12 39.99
CA ALA A 420 -6.11 -2.38 39.29
C ALA A 420 -5.60 -1.67 38.02
N ARG A 421 -4.39 -1.10 38.05
CA ARG A 421 -3.77 -0.49 36.86
C ARG A 421 -3.44 -1.53 35.80
N LEU A 422 -2.91 -2.68 36.18
CA LEU A 422 -2.60 -3.78 35.25
C LEU A 422 -3.88 -4.37 34.65
N GLN A 423 -4.94 -4.55 35.44
CA GLN A 423 -6.24 -4.96 34.92
C GLN A 423 -6.80 -3.98 33.88
N ALA A 424 -6.69 -2.67 34.14
CA ALA A 424 -7.11 -1.65 33.17
C ALA A 424 -6.27 -1.68 31.88
N PHE A 425 -4.96 -1.91 32.01
CA PHE A 425 -4.06 -2.07 30.87
C PHE A 425 -4.41 -3.31 30.03
N PHE A 426 -4.58 -4.47 30.67
CA PHE A 426 -4.95 -5.72 29.99
C PHE A 426 -6.34 -5.64 29.36
N ALA A 427 -7.29 -4.93 29.97
CA ALA A 427 -8.60 -4.70 29.37
C ALA A 427 -8.51 -3.92 28.04
N LEU A 428 -7.64 -2.90 27.98
CA LEU A 428 -7.40 -2.13 26.75
C LEU A 428 -6.71 -3.01 25.69
N GLU A 429 -5.75 -3.83 26.11
CA GLU A 429 -5.03 -4.74 25.22
C GLU A 429 -5.97 -5.79 24.62
N ARG A 430 -6.85 -6.42 25.43
CA ARG A 430 -7.89 -7.34 24.94
C ARG A 430 -8.81 -6.68 23.92
N GLN A 431 -9.23 -5.44 24.15
CA GLN A 431 -10.05 -4.69 23.18
C GLN A 431 -9.32 -4.51 21.85
N SER A 432 -8.01 -4.23 21.87
CA SER A 432 -7.21 -4.11 20.65
C SER A 432 -7.06 -5.44 19.90
N ALA A 433 -6.85 -6.54 20.62
CA ALA A 433 -6.78 -7.88 20.03
C ALA A 433 -8.13 -8.31 19.43
N MET A 434 -9.24 -8.05 20.12
CA MET A 434 -10.59 -8.32 19.60
C MET A 434 -10.89 -7.52 18.32
N ALA A 435 -10.46 -6.26 18.25
CA ALA A 435 -10.62 -5.44 17.04
C ALA A 435 -9.84 -6.04 15.85
N LEU A 436 -8.61 -6.52 16.10
CA LEU A 436 -7.78 -7.17 15.08
C LEU A 436 -8.39 -8.51 14.60
N VAL A 437 -8.90 -9.33 15.53
CA VAL A 437 -9.65 -10.55 15.19
C VAL A 437 -10.88 -10.22 14.35
N HIS A 438 -11.61 -9.14 14.69
CA HIS A 438 -12.79 -8.75 13.92
C HIS A 438 -12.41 -8.30 12.49
N GLN A 439 -11.32 -7.56 12.33
CA GLN A 439 -10.78 -7.17 11.03
C GLN A 439 -10.36 -8.38 10.19
N LEU A 440 -9.65 -9.36 10.78
CA LEU A 440 -9.27 -10.59 10.09
C LEU A 440 -10.51 -11.42 9.70
N LYS A 441 -11.53 -11.47 10.55
CA LYS A 441 -12.82 -12.10 10.20
C LYS A 441 -13.50 -11.40 9.03
N GLN A 442 -13.46 -10.07 8.95
CA GLN A 442 -14.02 -9.31 7.81
C GLN A 442 -13.27 -9.57 6.51
N GLN A 443 -11.98 -9.91 6.55
CA GLN A 443 -11.19 -10.27 5.37
C GLN A 443 -11.43 -11.70 4.87
N LEU A 444 -12.03 -12.55 5.72
CA LEU A 444 -12.35 -13.95 5.40
C LEU A 444 -13.71 -14.13 4.69
N HIS A 445 -14.58 -13.12 4.76
CA HIS A 445 -15.89 -13.05 4.11
C HIS A 445 -15.80 -12.15 2.88
#